data_AF-A0A2A4QI09-F1
#
_entry.id   AF-A0A2A4QI09-F1
#
_cell.length_a   1.000
_cell.length_b   1.000
_cell.length_c   1.000
_cell.angle_alpha   90.00
_cell.angle_beta   90.00
_cell.angle_gamma   90.00
#
_symmetry.space_group_name_H-M   'P 1'
#
loop_
_entity.id
_entity.type
_entity.pdbx_description
1 polymer ?
#
loop_
_entity_poly.entity_id
_entity_poly.type
_entity_poly.pdbx_seq_one_letter_code
_entity_poly.pdbx_strand_id
1 'polypeptide(L)'
;MSLEAKELRIGNKAIYVITGEIITVTISWIKKAGDRLKPIPLTEEWLLKFGFQLNDNVARFRALVIYKQDGIWWFDIVLNSVEIKHVHQLQNLYYALTNKELTIKQ
;
A
#
# COMPACT_ATOMS: atom_id res chain seq x y z
N MET A 1 -2.35 -4.05 -21.84
CA MET A 1 -2.09 -4.04 -20.39
C MET A 1 -3.33 -3.54 -19.69
N SER A 2 -4.17 -4.47 -19.23
CA SER A 2 -5.32 -4.14 -18.39
C SER A 2 -4.80 -3.55 -17.08
N LEU A 3 -5.33 -2.40 -16.65
CA LEU A 3 -5.21 -2.03 -15.25
C LEU A 3 -5.79 -3.21 -14.46
N GLU A 4 -5.00 -3.81 -13.56
CA GLU A 4 -5.58 -4.54 -12.45
C GLU A 4 -6.25 -3.52 -11.52
N ALA A 5 -7.40 -3.00 -11.98
CA ALA A 5 -8.35 -2.24 -11.18
C ALA A 5 -8.90 -3.06 -10.00
N LYS A 6 -8.45 -4.31 -9.84
CA LYS A 6 -8.96 -5.27 -8.86
C LYS A 6 -8.50 -4.99 -7.42
N GLU A 7 -7.55 -4.09 -7.17
CA GLU A 7 -7.04 -3.88 -5.79
C GLU A 7 -7.19 -2.46 -5.23
N LEU A 8 -7.26 -1.41 -6.05
CA LEU A 8 -7.45 -0.05 -5.55
C LEU A 8 -8.92 0.16 -5.11
N ARG A 9 -9.12 0.48 -3.84
CA ARG A 9 -10.44 0.75 -3.23
C ARG A 9 -10.49 2.12 -2.55
N ILE A 10 -11.70 2.52 -2.16
CA ILE A 10 -11.92 3.69 -1.31
C ILE A 10 -11.05 3.56 -0.04
N GLY A 11 -10.36 4.65 0.31
CA GLY A 11 -9.44 4.71 1.45
C GLY A 11 -7.97 4.46 1.08
N ASN A 12 -7.67 3.84 -0.07
CA ASN A 12 -6.29 3.67 -0.50
C ASN A 12 -5.66 5.00 -0.94
N LYS A 13 -4.33 5.07 -0.86
CA LYS A 13 -3.54 6.15 -1.45
C LYS A 13 -3.16 5.79 -2.88
N ALA A 14 -3.34 6.74 -3.79
CA ALA A 14 -2.99 6.60 -5.21
C ALA A 14 -2.42 7.91 -5.74
N ILE A 15 -1.67 7.84 -6.83
CA ILE A 15 -1.21 9.04 -7.55
C ILE A 15 -2.21 9.38 -8.66
N TYR A 16 -2.62 10.65 -8.72
CA TYR A 16 -3.42 11.17 -9.82
C TYR A 16 -2.49 11.69 -10.93
N VAL A 17 -2.37 10.93 -12.02
CA VAL A 17 -1.29 11.14 -13.01
C VAL A 17 -1.32 12.48 -13.73
N ILE A 18 -2.46 13.17 -13.76
CA ILE A 18 -2.59 14.48 -14.43
C ILE A 18 -1.87 15.57 -13.64
N THR A 19 -1.87 15.49 -12.32
CA THR A 19 -1.30 16.50 -11.42
C THR A 19 -0.04 16.01 -10.70
N GLY A 20 0.16 14.69 -10.63
CA GLY A 20 1.19 14.07 -9.80
C GLY A 20 0.84 14.03 -8.31
N GLU A 21 -0.35 14.50 -7.91
CA GLU A 21 -0.74 14.56 -6.52
C GLU A 21 -1.02 13.17 -5.94
N ILE A 22 -0.58 12.96 -4.70
CA ILE A 22 -0.98 11.81 -3.90
C ILE A 22 -2.32 12.12 -3.25
N ILE A 23 -3.31 11.30 -3.57
CA ILE A 23 -4.67 11.47 -3.09
C ILE A 23 -5.11 10.25 -2.28
N THR A 24 -6.15 10.44 -1.46
CA THR A 24 -6.91 9.31 -0.90
C THR A 24 -8.10 9.04 -1.82
N VAL A 25 -8.26 7.80 -2.26
CA VAL A 25 -9.34 7.41 -3.18
C VAL A 25 -10.69 7.56 -2.48
N THR A 26 -11.54 8.41 -3.05
CA THR A 26 -12.93 8.62 -2.63
C THR A 26 -13.89 8.31 -3.79
N ILE A 27 -15.20 8.25 -3.51
CA ILE A 27 -16.24 8.08 -4.54
C ILE A 27 -16.12 9.17 -5.63
N SER A 28 -15.81 10.42 -5.24
CA SER A 28 -15.60 11.51 -6.21
C SER A 28 -14.43 11.21 -7.14
N TRP A 29 -13.32 10.70 -6.61
CA TRP A 29 -12.16 10.34 -7.42
C TRP A 29 -12.44 9.17 -8.37
N ILE A 30 -13.18 8.15 -7.92
CA ILE A 30 -13.57 7.02 -8.78
C ILE A 30 -14.38 7.51 -9.99
N LYS A 31 -15.33 8.43 -9.77
CA LYS A 31 -16.15 9.00 -10.86
C LYS A 31 -15.36 9.89 -11.83
N LYS A 32 -14.36 10.62 -11.33
CA LYS A 32 -13.64 11.65 -12.11
C LYS A 32 -12.38 11.11 -12.81
N ALA A 33 -11.64 10.24 -12.14
CA ALA A 33 -10.29 9.90 -12.58
C ALA A 33 -10.25 8.74 -13.57
N GLY A 34 -11.18 7.78 -13.51
CA GLY A 34 -11.12 6.60 -14.37
C GLY A 34 -9.80 5.83 -14.16
N ASP A 35 -9.04 5.62 -15.24
CA ASP A 35 -7.76 4.92 -15.25
C ASP A 35 -6.54 5.79 -14.89
N ARG A 36 -6.78 7.07 -14.58
CA ARG A 36 -5.77 8.08 -14.20
C ARG A 36 -5.33 7.99 -12.74
N LEU A 37 -5.91 7.08 -11.95
CA LEU A 37 -5.37 6.71 -10.65
C LEU A 37 -4.40 5.56 -10.83
N LYS A 38 -3.16 5.77 -10.41
CA LYS A 38 -2.14 4.73 -10.46
C LYS A 38 -1.71 4.33 -9.05
N PRO A 39 -1.33 3.04 -8.86
CA PRO A 39 -0.67 2.60 -7.65
C PRO A 39 0.59 3.42 -7.35
N ILE A 40 0.91 3.56 -6.07
CA ILE A 40 2.16 4.16 -5.62
C ILE A 40 3.11 3.02 -5.24
N PRO A 41 4.34 2.94 -5.79
CA PRO A 41 5.32 1.94 -5.37
C PRO A 41 5.58 2.02 -3.86
N LEU A 42 5.67 0.86 -3.21
CA LEU A 42 5.99 0.79 -1.80
C LEU A 42 7.50 1.05 -1.63
N THR A 43 7.83 2.14 -0.95
CA THR A 43 9.21 2.50 -0.58
C THR A 43 9.39 2.45 0.93
N GLU A 44 10.64 2.42 1.40
CA GLU A 44 10.96 2.54 2.83
C GLU A 44 10.43 3.85 3.44
N GLU A 45 10.43 4.95 2.67
CA GLU A 45 9.84 6.22 3.09
C GLU A 45 8.35 6.08 3.42
N TRP A 46 7.60 5.31 2.62
CA TRP A 46 6.19 5.03 2.92
C TRP A 46 6.02 4.20 4.19
N LEU A 47 6.86 3.18 4.39
CA LEU A 47 6.83 2.36 5.61
C LEU A 47 7.07 3.23 6.86
N LEU A 48 8.07 4.10 6.81
CA LEU A 48 8.37 5.06 7.90
C LEU A 48 7.20 6.02 8.13
N LYS A 49 6.59 6.56 7.07
CA LYS A 49 5.38 7.40 7.15
C LYS A 49 4.22 6.67 7.81
N PHE A 50 4.05 5.37 7.59
CA PHE A 50 3.02 4.57 8.27
C PHE A 50 3.39 4.15 9.70
N GLY A 51 4.60 4.50 10.16
CA GLY A 51 5.07 4.20 11.51
C GLY A 51 5.70 2.82 11.67
N PHE A 52 6.09 2.15 10.57
CA PHE A 52 6.89 0.93 10.65
C PHE A 52 8.29 1.24 11.19
N GLN A 53 8.81 0.32 11.97
CA GLN A 53 10.22 0.28 12.37
C GLN A 53 10.96 -0.60 11.35
N LEU A 54 12.02 -0.06 10.76
CA LEU A 54 12.87 -0.76 9.81
C LEU A 54 14.11 -1.30 10.53
N ASN A 55 14.46 -2.56 10.28
CA ASN A 55 15.69 -3.18 10.74
C ASN A 55 16.20 -4.13 9.65
N ASP A 56 17.30 -3.76 8.98
CA ASP A 56 17.84 -4.44 7.80
C ASP A 56 16.74 -4.76 6.78
N ASN A 57 16.47 -6.04 6.57
CA ASN A 57 15.48 -6.55 5.63
C ASN A 57 14.12 -6.83 6.28
N VAL A 58 13.80 -6.18 7.40
CA VAL A 58 12.54 -6.40 8.14
C VAL A 58 11.87 -5.06 8.44
N ALA A 59 10.57 -4.96 8.16
CA ALA A 59 9.74 -3.86 8.60
C ALA A 59 8.65 -4.37 9.54
N ARG A 60 8.55 -3.77 10.73
CA ARG A 60 7.59 -4.17 11.77
C ARG A 60 6.67 -3.02 12.16
N PHE A 61 5.38 -3.30 12.23
CA PHE A 61 4.38 -2.40 12.78
C PHE A 61 3.36 -3.18 13.61
N ARG A 62 3.45 -3.05 14.94
CA ARG A 62 2.66 -3.86 15.88
C ARG A 62 2.89 -5.36 15.62
N ALA A 63 1.83 -6.13 15.35
CA ALA A 63 1.90 -7.55 15.00
C ALA A 63 2.17 -7.81 13.51
N LEU A 64 2.15 -6.78 12.65
CA LEU A 64 2.43 -6.93 11.23
C LEU A 64 3.93 -6.87 10.99
N VAL A 65 4.48 -7.89 10.33
CA VAL A 65 5.89 -7.98 9.94
C VAL A 65 5.95 -8.30 8.45
N ILE A 66 6.75 -7.56 7.70
CA ILE A 66 7.07 -7.83 6.30
C ILE A 66 8.58 -7.87 6.12
N TYR A 67 9.04 -8.64 5.14
CA TYR A 67 10.45 -8.92 4.91
C TYR A 67 10.86 -8.45 3.52
N LYS A 68 12.12 -8.03 3.36
CA LYS A 68 12.67 -7.56 2.10
C LYS A 68 13.58 -8.64 1.51
N GLN A 69 13.30 -9.04 0.28
CA GLN A 69 14.13 -9.97 -0.49
C GLN A 69 14.24 -9.45 -1.92
N ASP A 70 15.46 -9.35 -2.44
CA ASP A 70 15.76 -8.86 -3.80
C ASP A 70 15.11 -7.50 -4.13
N GLY A 71 15.08 -6.60 -3.14
CA GLY A 71 14.50 -5.26 -3.28
C GLY A 71 12.97 -5.19 -3.14
N ILE A 72 12.31 -6.34 -2.95
CA ILE A 72 10.85 -6.48 -2.90
C ILE A 72 10.41 -6.81 -1.47
N TRP A 73 9.27 -6.25 -1.05
CA TRP A 73 8.66 -6.56 0.25
C TRP A 73 7.69 -7.73 0.15
N TRP A 74 7.71 -8.60 1.15
CA TRP A 74 6.93 -9.82 1.24
C TRP A 74 6.23 -9.94 2.60
N PHE A 75 5.00 -10.41 2.60
CA PHE A 75 4.29 -10.84 3.80
C PHE A 75 4.14 -12.36 3.79
N ASP A 76 4.78 -13.01 4.76
CA ASP A 76 4.72 -14.46 4.88
C ASP A 76 3.44 -14.89 5.61
N ILE A 77 2.78 -15.88 5.01
CA ILE A 77 1.72 -16.66 5.61
C ILE A 77 2.19 -18.11 5.73
N VAL A 78 1.53 -18.91 6.55
CA VAL A 78 2.01 -20.25 6.98
C VAL A 78 2.53 -21.13 5.83
N LEU A 79 1.91 -21.05 4.65
CA LEU A 79 2.24 -21.90 3.49
C LEU A 79 2.58 -21.11 2.22
N ASN A 80 2.74 -19.78 2.28
CA ASN A 80 2.99 -18.96 1.10
C ASN A 80 3.56 -17.58 1.47
N SER A 81 4.05 -16.83 0.48
CA SER A 81 4.47 -15.44 0.65
C SER A 81 3.70 -14.56 -0.34
N VAL A 82 3.22 -13.42 0.14
CA VAL A 82 2.49 -12.45 -0.68
C VAL A 82 3.39 -11.26 -0.96
N GLU A 83 3.57 -10.96 -2.24
CA GLU A 83 4.37 -9.82 -2.68
C GLU A 83 3.64 -8.49 -2.43
N ILE A 84 4.35 -7.48 -1.93
CA ILE A 84 3.84 -6.14 -1.67
C ILE A 84 4.67 -5.11 -2.47
N LYS A 85 4.23 -4.84 -3.70
CA LYS A 85 4.86 -3.86 -4.60
C LYS A 85 4.39 -2.44 -4.38
N HIS A 86 3.15 -2.27 -3.91
CA HIS A 86 2.49 -0.97 -3.88
C HIS A 86 1.91 -0.65 -2.51
N VAL A 87 1.81 0.66 -2.22
CA VAL A 87 1.25 1.19 -0.98
C VAL A 87 -0.16 0.65 -0.71
N HIS A 88 -1.02 0.55 -1.74
CA HIS A 88 -2.40 0.08 -1.55
C HIS A 88 -2.47 -1.39 -1.11
N GLN A 89 -1.51 -2.24 -1.52
CA GLN A 89 -1.46 -3.64 -1.10
C GLN A 89 -1.19 -3.76 0.40
N LEU A 90 -0.26 -2.94 0.92
CA LEU A 90 0.00 -2.87 2.36
C LEU A 90 -1.21 -2.32 3.13
N GLN A 91 -1.89 -1.29 2.60
CA GLN A 91 -3.09 -0.73 3.21
C GLN A 91 -4.25 -1.74 3.23
N ASN A 92 -4.43 -2.50 2.15
CA ASN A 92 -5.44 -3.54 2.06
C ASN A 92 -5.16 -4.69 3.02
N LEU A 93 -3.90 -5.14 3.11
CA LEU A 93 -3.47 -6.16 4.07
C LEU A 93 -3.75 -5.71 5.51
N TYR A 94 -3.33 -4.50 5.88
CA TYR A 94 -3.56 -3.98 7.22
C TYR A 94 -5.05 -3.88 7.57
N TYR A 95 -5.87 -3.41 6.62
CA TYR A 95 -7.32 -3.35 6.79
C TYR A 95 -7.94 -4.73 6.96
N ALA A 96 -7.55 -5.71 6.12
CA ALA A 96 -8.05 -7.08 6.21
C ALA A 96 -7.75 -7.73 7.57
N LEU A 97 -6.60 -7.41 8.16
CA LEU A 97 -6.17 -7.96 9.45
C LEU A 97 -6.77 -7.24 10.66
N THR A 98 -7.10 -5.94 10.55
CA THR A 98 -7.41 -5.10 11.72
C THR A 98 -8.75 -4.39 11.66
N ASN A 99 -9.41 -4.40 10.51
CA ASN A 99 -10.59 -3.60 10.18
C ASN A 99 -10.39 -2.08 10.43
N LYS A 100 -9.14 -1.60 10.32
CA LYS A 100 -8.74 -0.19 10.48
C LYS A 100 -7.92 0.25 9.27
N GLU A 101 -8.03 1.52 8.88
CA GLU A 101 -7.21 2.06 7.80
C GLU A 101 -5.78 2.33 8.26
N LEU A 102 -4.81 1.98 7.41
CA LEU A 102 -3.41 2.33 7.62
C LEU A 102 -3.18 3.79 7.21
N THR A 103 -3.08 4.66 8.21
CA THR A 103 -2.87 6.11 8.03
C THR A 103 -1.43 6.50 8.30
N ILE A 104 -1.01 7.64 7.75
CA ILE A 104 0.32 8.22 8.02
C ILE A 104 0.36 8.64 9.51
N LYS A 105 1.48 8.38 10.17
CA LYS A 105 1.79 8.83 11.52
C LYS A 105 1.82 10.36 11.55
N GLN A 106 1.05 10.95 12.47
CA GLN A 106 1.11 12.39 12.75
C GLN A 106 2.45 12.77 13.40
#